data_AF-A0AAU5C865-F1
#
_entry.id   AF-A0AAU5C865-F1
#
_cell.length_a   1.000
_cell.length_b   1.000
_cell.length_c   1.000
_cell.angle_alpha   90.00
_cell.angle_beta   90.00
_cell.angle_gamma   90.00
#
_symmetry.space_group_name_H-M   'P 1'
#
loop_
_entity.id
_entity.type
_entity.pdbx_description
1 polymer ?
#
loop_
_entity_poly.entity_id
_entity_poly.type
_entity_poly.pdbx_seq_one_letter_code
_entity_poly.pdbx_strand_id
1 'polypeptide(L)'
;MNATASLALRTKLTPTTPVLRAATAALWRPEGLRQRYVRYLAAMHPLVRASVPLLLRGAERCAERDDPASRRLAAYYVRHAEEERDHDAWLLDDLAAAGAGPAAVPHPAAVELAGAQYYRIEHEDPASLLGYIAVLEGNAPGPRLADRLAEVTGLPGGAFRTLREHAELDGGHLDDLHRVLDALAPTPARQTAVSVSALHTANLLTRLFLSLAADPGGHP
;
A
#
# COMPACT_ATOMS: atom_id res chain seq x y z
N MET A 1 9.32 -26.55 16.21
CA MET A 1 9.72 -25.17 15.85
C MET A 1 8.45 -24.32 15.87
N ASN A 2 8.42 -23.23 16.64
CA ASN A 2 7.28 -22.30 16.58
C ASN A 2 7.33 -21.57 15.23
N ALA A 3 6.17 -21.39 14.60
CA ALA A 3 6.09 -20.63 13.35
C ALA A 3 6.57 -19.18 13.59
N THR A 4 7.31 -18.63 12.63
CA THR A 4 7.76 -17.23 12.70
C THR A 4 6.55 -16.29 12.57
N ALA A 5 6.71 -15.03 13.00
CA ALA A 5 5.62 -14.06 12.97
C ALA A 5 5.20 -13.72 11.53
N SER A 6 6.17 -13.64 10.61
CA SER A 6 5.96 -13.47 9.17
C SER A 6 5.21 -14.65 8.55
N LEU A 7 5.57 -15.89 8.89
CA LEU A 7 4.87 -17.08 8.41
C LEU A 7 3.41 -17.07 8.87
N ALA A 8 3.18 -16.78 10.15
CA ALA A 8 1.84 -16.70 10.70
C ALA A 8 1.00 -15.59 10.03
N LEU A 9 1.58 -14.42 9.75
CA LEU A 9 0.91 -13.35 9.00
C LEU A 9 0.53 -13.81 7.59
N ARG A 10 1.47 -14.40 6.85
CA ARG A 10 1.23 -14.93 5.50
C ARG A 10 0.14 -15.99 5.49
N THR A 11 0.16 -16.92 6.45
CA THR A 11 -0.89 -17.94 6.58
C THR A 11 -2.27 -17.33 6.78
N LYS A 12 -2.37 -16.26 7.58
CA LYS A 12 -3.65 -15.55 7.80
C LYS A 12 -4.13 -14.78 6.57
N LEU A 13 -3.22 -14.33 5.70
CA LEU A 13 -3.55 -13.64 4.45
C LEU A 13 -3.88 -14.60 3.29
N THR A 14 -3.56 -15.89 3.41
CA THR A 14 -3.89 -16.89 2.38
C THR A 14 -5.36 -16.82 1.92
N PRO A 15 -6.36 -16.74 2.82
CA PRO A 15 -7.77 -16.68 2.40
C PRO A 15 -8.16 -15.41 1.64
N THR A 16 -7.45 -14.29 1.82
CA THR A 16 -7.75 -13.03 1.12
C THR A 16 -7.14 -12.98 -0.28
N THR A 17 -6.15 -13.83 -0.55
CA THR A 17 -5.35 -13.81 -1.79
C THR A 17 -6.21 -14.01 -3.05
N PRO A 18 -7.14 -14.98 -3.15
CA PRO A 18 -7.93 -15.17 -4.37
C PRO A 18 -8.82 -13.97 -4.70
N VAL A 19 -9.42 -13.34 -3.67
CA VAL A 19 -10.34 -12.22 -3.84
C VAL A 19 -9.59 -10.96 -4.28
N LEU A 20 -8.46 -10.67 -3.63
CA LEU A 20 -7.64 -9.52 -4.00
C LEU A 20 -7.05 -9.71 -5.41
N ARG A 21 -6.60 -10.91 -5.78
CA ARG A 21 -6.16 -11.22 -7.15
C ARG A 21 -7.27 -11.03 -8.17
N ALA A 22 -8.50 -11.45 -7.87
CA ALA A 22 -9.64 -11.23 -8.76
C ALA A 22 -9.96 -9.74 -8.92
N ALA A 23 -9.91 -8.96 -7.83
CA ALA A 23 -10.11 -7.52 -7.86
C ALA A 23 -9.02 -6.79 -8.68
N THR A 24 -7.76 -7.17 -8.50
CA THR A 24 -6.63 -6.66 -9.30
C THR A 24 -6.79 -7.04 -10.78
N ALA A 25 -7.21 -8.26 -11.09
CA ALA A 25 -7.48 -8.66 -12.47
C ALA A 25 -8.63 -7.83 -13.10
N ALA A 26 -9.69 -7.58 -12.34
CA ALA A 26 -10.81 -6.74 -12.78
C ALA A 26 -10.39 -5.28 -13.00
N LEU A 27 -9.49 -4.75 -12.17
CA LEU A 27 -8.90 -3.43 -12.33
C LEU A 27 -8.11 -3.31 -13.65
N TRP A 28 -7.43 -4.36 -14.08
CA TRP A 28 -6.57 -4.31 -15.26
C TRP A 28 -7.19 -4.88 -16.54
N ARG A 29 -8.51 -5.11 -16.57
CA ARG A 29 -9.21 -5.57 -17.78
C ARG A 29 -9.09 -4.55 -18.92
N PRO A 30 -8.95 -4.98 -20.19
CA PRO A 30 -8.71 -4.06 -21.31
C PRO A 30 -9.83 -3.04 -21.54
N GLU A 31 -11.09 -3.43 -21.31
CA GLU A 31 -12.24 -2.57 -21.60
C GLU A 31 -12.26 -1.36 -20.67
N GLY A 32 -12.20 -0.15 -21.24
CA GLY A 32 -12.19 1.11 -20.50
C GLY A 32 -10.93 1.33 -19.65
N LEU A 33 -9.84 0.62 -19.94
CA LEU A 33 -8.62 0.63 -19.13
C LEU A 33 -7.98 2.01 -19.02
N ARG A 34 -8.01 2.83 -20.09
CA ARG A 34 -7.42 4.17 -20.08
C ARG A 34 -8.04 5.07 -19.01
N GLN A 35 -9.37 5.21 -18.99
CA GLN A 35 -10.07 6.03 -18.00
C GLN A 35 -9.91 5.44 -16.60
N ARG A 36 -9.93 4.11 -16.49
CA ARG A 36 -9.75 3.43 -15.21
C ARG A 36 -8.37 3.63 -14.62
N TYR A 37 -7.33 3.64 -15.45
CA TYR A 37 -5.96 3.89 -15.00
C TYR A 37 -5.79 5.31 -14.46
N VAL A 38 -6.36 6.32 -15.12
CA VAL A 38 -6.36 7.70 -14.59
C VAL A 38 -7.03 7.78 -13.22
N ARG A 39 -8.16 7.09 -13.03
CA ARG A 39 -8.84 7.02 -11.72
C ARG A 39 -8.04 6.24 -10.69
N TYR A 40 -7.33 5.19 -11.11
CA TYR A 40 -6.41 4.47 -10.25
C TYR A 40 -5.31 5.40 -9.74
N LEU A 41 -4.65 6.17 -10.62
CA LEU A 41 -3.65 7.16 -10.22
C LEU A 41 -4.23 8.17 -9.21
N ALA A 42 -5.43 8.71 -9.51
CA ALA A 42 -6.10 9.67 -8.64
C ALA A 42 -6.49 9.07 -7.26
N ALA A 43 -6.87 7.80 -7.21
CA ALA A 43 -7.22 7.10 -5.98
C ALA A 43 -6.00 6.65 -5.17
N MET A 44 -4.89 6.33 -5.84
CA MET A 44 -3.63 5.94 -5.20
C MET A 44 -2.84 7.13 -4.66
N HIS A 45 -2.89 8.29 -5.31
CA HIS A 45 -2.20 9.50 -4.85
C HIS A 45 -2.41 9.82 -3.35
N PRO A 46 -3.66 9.92 -2.82
CA PRO A 46 -3.86 10.17 -1.40
C PRO A 46 -3.36 9.04 -0.48
N LEU A 47 -3.24 7.80 -0.97
CA LEU A 47 -2.64 6.69 -0.22
C LEU A 47 -1.12 6.84 -0.13
N VAL A 48 -0.46 7.04 -1.27
CA VAL A 48 0.99 7.23 -1.34
C VAL A 48 1.42 8.48 -0.55
N ARG A 49 0.67 9.57 -0.67
CA ARG A 49 0.87 10.78 0.15
C ARG A 49 0.78 10.52 1.65
N ALA A 50 -0.01 9.53 2.07
CA ALA A 50 -0.15 9.19 3.48
C ALA A 50 1.00 8.31 4.01
N SER A 51 1.79 7.66 3.14
CA SER A 51 2.85 6.73 3.54
C SER A 51 3.87 7.37 4.48
N VAL A 52 4.50 8.47 4.07
CA VAL A 52 5.53 9.15 4.88
C VAL A 52 4.97 9.65 6.22
N PRO A 53 3.84 10.39 6.28
CA PRO A 53 3.23 10.77 7.55
C PRO A 53 2.90 9.60 8.48
N LEU A 54 2.37 8.48 7.95
CA LEU A 54 2.05 7.30 8.74
C LEU A 54 3.30 6.64 9.32
N LEU A 55 4.36 6.50 8.51
CA LEU A 55 5.64 5.94 8.94
C LEU A 55 6.27 6.79 10.04
N LEU A 56 6.36 8.11 9.83
CA LEU A 56 6.92 9.01 10.83
C LEU A 56 6.10 9.01 12.11
N ARG A 57 4.75 8.99 12.01
CA ARG A 57 3.90 8.93 13.19
C ARG A 57 4.06 7.60 13.94
N GLY A 58 4.17 6.49 13.21
CA GLY A 58 4.51 5.19 13.78
C GLY A 58 5.85 5.21 14.52
N ALA A 59 6.86 5.88 13.96
CA ALA A 59 8.17 6.04 14.57
C ALA A 59 8.11 6.84 15.88
N GLU A 60 7.38 7.96 15.89
CA GLU A 60 7.15 8.79 17.08
C GLU A 60 6.51 7.97 18.21
N ARG A 61 5.41 7.27 17.92
CA ARG A 61 4.71 6.42 18.91
C ARG A 61 5.59 5.25 19.40
N CYS A 62 6.49 4.75 18.57
CA CYS A 62 7.47 3.75 18.99
C CYS A 62 8.54 4.36 19.91
N ALA A 63 9.00 5.58 19.65
CA ALA A 63 10.03 6.25 20.44
C ALA A 63 9.58 6.60 21.87
N GLU A 64 8.27 6.77 22.08
CA GLU A 64 7.69 6.94 23.42
C GLU A 64 7.73 5.67 24.29
N ARG A 65 8.07 4.51 23.71
CA ARG A 65 8.11 3.22 24.41
C ARG A 65 9.56 2.83 24.69
N ASP A 66 9.87 2.60 25.96
CA ASP A 66 11.23 2.17 26.36
C ASP A 66 11.41 0.65 26.26
N ASP A 67 11.38 0.12 25.04
CA ASP A 67 11.69 -1.29 24.78
C ASP A 67 12.49 -1.51 23.48
N PRO A 68 13.35 -2.56 23.42
CA PRO A 68 14.19 -2.81 22.25
C PRO A 68 13.41 -3.05 20.94
N ALA A 69 12.22 -3.64 21.01
CA ALA A 69 11.42 -3.94 19.82
C ALA A 69 10.85 -2.65 19.23
N SER A 70 10.35 -1.73 20.08
CA SER A 70 9.88 -0.42 19.64
C SER A 70 11.01 0.44 19.07
N ARG A 71 12.22 0.42 19.64
CA ARG A 71 13.39 1.10 19.04
C ARG A 71 13.74 0.57 17.65
N ARG A 72 13.72 -0.76 17.46
CA ARG A 72 13.96 -1.38 16.15
C ARG A 72 12.88 -0.99 15.14
N LEU A 73 11.63 -0.98 15.57
CA LEU A 73 10.50 -0.60 14.72
C LEU A 73 10.53 0.89 14.33
N ALA A 74 10.88 1.78 15.26
CA ALA A 74 11.08 3.20 14.97
C ALA A 74 12.16 3.40 13.90
N ALA A 75 13.31 2.74 14.03
CA ALA A 75 14.39 2.83 13.05
C ALA A 75 13.98 2.31 11.66
N TYR A 76 13.19 1.22 11.61
CA TYR A 76 12.60 0.73 10.37
C TYR A 76 11.69 1.77 9.72
N TYR A 77 10.77 2.36 10.49
CA TYR A 77 9.84 3.35 9.95
C TYR A 77 10.52 4.63 9.49
N VAL A 78 11.54 5.13 10.18
CA VAL A 78 12.31 6.29 9.72
C VAL A 78 12.99 5.99 8.39
N ARG A 79 13.69 4.85 8.27
CA ARG A 79 14.34 4.45 7.02
C ARG A 79 13.32 4.34 5.88
N HIS A 80 12.22 3.63 6.11
CA HIS A 80 11.19 3.43 5.10
C HIS A 80 10.52 4.76 4.72
N ALA A 81 10.38 5.71 5.65
CA ALA A 81 9.88 7.06 5.33
C ALA A 81 10.84 7.87 4.45
N GLU A 82 12.14 7.61 4.53
CA GLU A 82 13.12 8.22 3.63
C GLU A 82 13.06 7.62 2.23
N GLU A 83 12.81 6.32 2.12
CA GLU A 83 12.63 5.59 0.86
C GLU A 83 11.35 6.04 0.15
N GLU A 84 10.23 6.21 0.88
CA GLU A 84 8.93 6.64 0.33
C GLU A 84 8.82 8.14 0.01
N ARG A 85 9.91 8.89 0.20
CA ARG A 85 9.89 10.35 0.02
C ARG A 85 9.63 10.71 -1.44
N ASP A 86 8.74 11.69 -1.63
CA ASP A 86 8.36 12.25 -2.94
C ASP A 86 7.65 11.27 -3.91
N HIS A 87 7.35 10.04 -3.49
CA HIS A 87 6.58 9.08 -4.30
C HIS A 87 5.18 9.63 -4.68
N ASP A 88 4.57 10.45 -3.82
CA ASP A 88 3.29 11.09 -4.12
C ASP A 88 3.41 12.15 -5.21
N ALA A 89 4.53 12.87 -5.27
CA ALA A 89 4.82 13.81 -6.34
C ALA A 89 4.98 13.10 -7.70
N TRP A 90 5.57 11.89 -7.72
CA TRP A 90 5.65 11.09 -8.95
C TRP A 90 4.26 10.70 -9.48
N LEU A 91 3.31 10.39 -8.60
CA LEU A 91 1.93 10.14 -9.00
C LEU A 91 1.23 11.39 -9.55
N LEU A 92 1.57 12.59 -9.07
CA LEU A 92 1.08 13.85 -9.63
C LEU A 92 1.63 14.08 -11.03
N ASP A 93 2.92 13.79 -11.26
CA ASP A 93 3.54 13.85 -12.58
C ASP A 93 2.86 12.84 -13.54
N ASP A 94 2.60 11.62 -13.08
CA ASP A 94 1.92 10.58 -13.87
C ASP A 94 0.49 11.02 -14.26
N LEU A 95 -0.26 11.61 -13.31
CA LEU A 95 -1.58 12.18 -13.56
C LEU A 95 -1.54 13.28 -14.62
N ALA A 96 -0.59 14.21 -14.49
CA ALA A 96 -0.41 15.31 -15.44
C ALA A 96 -0.07 14.79 -16.84
N ALA A 97 0.85 13.83 -16.94
CA ALA A 97 1.20 13.17 -18.20
C ALA A 97 0.02 12.40 -18.80
N ALA A 98 -0.90 11.88 -17.97
CA ALA A 98 -2.13 11.26 -18.42
C ALA A 98 -3.24 12.25 -18.83
N GLY A 99 -2.99 13.56 -18.71
CA GLY A 99 -3.93 14.62 -19.03
C GLY A 99 -4.98 14.87 -17.94
N ALA A 100 -4.67 14.51 -16.69
CA ALA A 100 -5.54 14.65 -15.53
C ALA A 100 -4.84 15.43 -14.40
N GLY A 101 -5.62 15.80 -13.39
CA GLY A 101 -5.12 16.39 -12.15
C GLY A 101 -5.52 15.56 -10.93
N PRO A 102 -4.99 15.90 -9.74
CA PRO A 102 -5.44 15.27 -8.50
C PRO A 102 -6.94 15.49 -8.29
N ALA A 103 -7.61 14.49 -7.73
CA ALA A 103 -9.02 14.64 -7.35
C ALA A 103 -9.17 15.66 -6.21
N ALA A 104 -10.13 16.59 -6.35
CA ALA A 104 -10.45 17.57 -5.31
C ALA A 104 -10.93 16.90 -4.01
N VAL A 105 -11.66 15.79 -4.14
CA VAL A 105 -12.12 14.95 -3.03
C VAL A 105 -11.50 13.55 -3.19
N PRO A 106 -10.73 13.06 -2.20
CA PRO A 106 -10.15 11.72 -2.26
C PRO A 106 -11.22 10.62 -2.33
N HIS A 107 -10.89 9.50 -2.98
CA HIS A 107 -11.77 8.33 -3.01
C HIS A 107 -12.04 7.85 -1.56
N PRO A 108 -13.31 7.56 -1.16
CA PRO A 108 -13.64 7.20 0.23
C PRO A 108 -12.81 6.02 0.77
N ALA A 109 -12.63 4.97 -0.03
CA ALA A 109 -11.81 3.81 0.37
C ALA A 109 -10.32 4.17 0.61
N ALA A 110 -9.78 5.18 -0.09
CA ALA A 110 -8.41 5.64 0.17
C ALA A 110 -8.31 6.35 1.53
N VAL A 111 -9.33 7.14 1.87
CA VAL A 111 -9.44 7.78 3.21
C VAL A 111 -9.61 6.72 4.29
N GLU A 112 -10.46 5.70 4.08
CA GLU A 112 -10.64 4.58 5.01
C GLU A 112 -9.32 3.83 5.24
N LEU A 113 -8.58 3.53 4.17
CA LEU A 113 -7.30 2.83 4.22
C LEU A 113 -6.26 3.58 5.05
N ALA A 114 -6.03 4.87 4.76
CA ALA A 114 -5.04 5.68 5.48
C ALA A 114 -5.52 6.04 6.91
N GLY A 115 -6.79 6.46 7.04
CA GLY A 115 -7.37 6.88 8.32
C GLY A 115 -7.40 5.78 9.37
N ALA A 116 -7.67 4.53 8.96
CA ALA A 116 -7.63 3.40 9.88
C ALA A 116 -6.23 3.20 10.48
N GLN A 117 -5.16 3.52 9.75
CA GLN A 117 -3.80 3.35 10.26
C GLN A 117 -3.46 4.40 11.31
N TYR A 118 -3.87 5.66 11.10
CA TYR A 118 -3.74 6.69 12.15
C TYR A 118 -4.42 6.24 13.44
N TYR A 119 -5.65 5.74 13.38
CA TYR A 119 -6.36 5.27 14.57
C TYR A 119 -5.60 4.15 15.29
N ARG A 120 -5.10 3.14 14.55
CA ARG A 120 -4.37 2.02 15.15
C ARG A 120 -3.01 2.41 15.73
N ILE A 121 -2.30 3.34 15.07
CA ILE A 121 -1.02 3.87 15.55
C ILE A 121 -1.22 4.60 16.88
N GLU A 122 -2.27 5.42 17.00
CA GLU A 122 -2.55 6.19 18.22
C GLU A 122 -3.10 5.32 19.36
N HIS A 123 -4.02 4.42 19.05
CA HIS A 123 -4.92 3.81 20.04
C HIS A 123 -4.74 2.30 20.21
N GLU A 124 -3.96 1.63 19.36
CA GLU A 124 -3.67 0.20 19.47
C GLU A 124 -2.16 -0.03 19.70
N ASP A 125 -1.46 -0.56 18.70
CA ASP A 125 -0.02 -0.78 18.72
C ASP A 125 0.55 -0.23 17.40
N PRO A 126 1.62 0.59 17.42
CA PRO A 126 2.23 1.13 16.20
C PRO A 126 2.71 0.03 15.25
N ALA A 127 3.04 -1.17 15.74
CA ALA A 127 3.38 -2.31 14.88
C ALA A 127 2.23 -2.73 13.96
N SER A 128 0.98 -2.38 14.28
CA SER A 128 -0.16 -2.64 13.39
C SER A 128 0.03 -2.08 11.97
N LEU A 129 0.81 -1.00 11.81
CA LEU A 129 1.14 -0.43 10.51
C LEU A 129 1.90 -1.43 9.62
N LEU A 130 2.67 -2.37 10.19
CA LEU A 130 3.32 -3.45 9.42
C LEU A 130 2.31 -4.32 8.68
N GLY A 131 1.10 -4.50 9.23
CA GLY A 131 0.04 -5.26 8.55
C GLY A 131 -0.46 -4.55 7.29
N TYR A 132 -0.57 -3.22 7.34
CA TYR A 132 -0.94 -2.38 6.21
C TYR A 132 0.16 -2.41 5.13
N ILE A 133 1.41 -2.17 5.51
CA ILE A 133 2.56 -2.19 4.60
C ILE A 133 2.67 -3.57 3.92
N ALA A 134 2.58 -4.67 4.68
CA ALA A 134 2.68 -6.03 4.12
C ALA A 134 1.67 -6.30 2.99
N VAL A 135 0.47 -5.72 3.07
CA VAL A 135 -0.54 -5.88 2.02
C VAL A 135 -0.25 -4.99 0.82
N LEU A 136 0.20 -3.76 1.02
CA LEU A 136 0.53 -2.86 -0.10
C LEU A 136 1.75 -3.36 -0.88
N GLU A 137 2.88 -3.61 -0.20
CA GLU A 137 4.10 -4.12 -0.84
C GLU A 137 3.85 -5.49 -1.48
N GLY A 138 3.12 -6.38 -0.79
CA GLY A 138 2.82 -7.72 -1.30
C GLY A 138 1.84 -7.76 -2.49
N ASN A 139 1.25 -6.62 -2.84
CA ASN A 139 0.36 -6.47 -4.00
C ASN A 139 0.77 -5.29 -4.89
N ALA A 140 2.03 -4.87 -4.80
CA ALA A 140 2.59 -3.88 -5.70
C ALA A 140 2.50 -4.36 -7.16
N PRO A 141 2.24 -3.45 -8.11
CA PRO A 141 2.30 -3.75 -9.54
C PRO A 141 3.61 -4.41 -9.96
N GLY A 142 3.53 -5.55 -10.66
CA GLY A 142 4.72 -6.21 -11.18
C GLY A 142 5.42 -5.42 -12.30
N PRO A 143 6.71 -5.67 -12.58
CA PRO A 143 7.56 -4.84 -13.44
C PRO A 143 7.08 -4.71 -14.88
N ARG A 144 6.33 -5.71 -15.37
CA ARG A 144 5.79 -5.72 -16.75
C ARG A 144 4.44 -5.00 -16.88
N LEU A 145 3.86 -4.50 -15.79
CA LEU A 145 2.54 -3.87 -15.84
C LEU A 145 2.60 -2.53 -16.57
N ALA A 146 3.61 -1.70 -16.29
CA ALA A 146 3.76 -0.38 -16.90
C ALA A 146 3.78 -0.45 -18.43
N ASP A 147 4.58 -1.36 -19.01
CA ASP A 147 4.66 -1.53 -20.46
C ASP A 147 3.33 -2.00 -21.07
N ARG A 148 2.65 -2.95 -20.41
CA ARG A 148 1.33 -3.42 -20.88
C ARG A 148 0.26 -2.34 -20.80
N LEU A 149 0.26 -1.54 -19.73
CA LEU A 149 -0.68 -0.43 -19.62
C LEU A 149 -0.40 0.64 -20.68
N ALA A 150 0.86 0.95 -20.96
CA ALA A 150 1.23 1.89 -22.02
C ALA A 150 0.71 1.43 -23.38
N GLU A 151 0.92 0.16 -23.73
CA GLU A 151 0.45 -0.44 -24.98
C GLU A 151 -1.07 -0.37 -25.14
N VAL A 152 -1.83 -0.76 -24.10
CA VAL A 152 -3.30 -0.83 -24.18
C VAL A 152 -3.98 0.53 -24.06
N THR A 153 -3.43 1.44 -23.25
CA THR A 153 -4.07 2.75 -22.99
C THR A 153 -3.67 3.84 -23.98
N GLY A 154 -2.53 3.68 -24.67
CA GLY A 154 -1.95 4.72 -25.53
C GLY A 154 -1.58 6.00 -24.77
N LEU A 155 -1.36 5.92 -23.46
CA LEU A 155 -0.86 7.04 -22.67
C LEU A 155 0.65 7.24 -22.90
N PRO A 156 1.16 8.48 -22.77
CA PRO A 156 2.60 8.72 -22.91
C PRO A 156 3.39 7.99 -21.80
N GLY A 157 4.66 7.67 -22.09
CA GLY A 157 5.51 6.94 -21.14
C GLY A 157 5.65 7.61 -19.77
N GLY A 158 5.58 8.95 -19.73
CA GLY A 158 5.60 9.73 -18.50
C GLY A 158 4.38 9.56 -17.59
N ALA A 159 3.33 8.86 -18.03
CA ALA A 159 2.17 8.52 -17.20
C ALA A 159 2.39 7.25 -16.36
N PHE A 160 3.57 6.63 -16.44
CA PHE A 160 3.87 5.33 -15.84
C PHE A 160 5.16 5.36 -14.99
N ARG A 161 5.69 6.53 -14.66
CA ARG A 161 6.94 6.69 -13.91
C ARG A 161 6.84 5.96 -12.57
N THR A 162 5.79 6.21 -11.80
CA THR A 162 5.62 5.60 -10.46
C THR A 162 5.65 4.08 -10.55
N LEU A 163 4.97 3.48 -11.54
CA LEU A 163 4.95 2.04 -11.71
C LEU A 163 6.31 1.46 -12.10
N ARG A 164 7.08 2.16 -12.94
CA ARG A 164 8.42 1.71 -13.37
C ARG A 164 9.41 1.84 -12.22
N GLU A 165 9.51 3.02 -11.63
CA GLU A 165 10.45 3.31 -10.55
C GLU A 165 10.17 2.43 -9.33
N HIS A 166 8.90 2.29 -8.92
CA HIS A 166 8.55 1.39 -7.83
C HIS A 166 8.94 -0.05 -8.13
N ALA A 167 8.77 -0.54 -9.36
CA ALA A 167 9.16 -1.91 -9.71
C ALA A 167 10.68 -2.13 -9.83
N GLU A 168 11.45 -1.08 -10.15
CA GLU A 168 12.92 -1.12 -10.22
C GLU A 168 13.56 -0.97 -8.84
N LEU A 169 12.95 -0.17 -7.96
CA LEU A 169 13.38 0.03 -6.57
C LEU A 169 12.94 -1.14 -5.66
N ASP A 170 11.78 -1.75 -5.92
CA ASP A 170 11.16 -2.74 -5.02
C ASP A 170 11.31 -4.20 -5.46
N GLY A 171 12.47 -4.78 -5.14
CA GLY A 171 12.66 -6.23 -5.11
C GLY A 171 12.60 -6.85 -3.72
N GLY A 172 12.38 -6.07 -2.66
CA GLY A 172 12.75 -6.50 -1.30
C GLY A 172 12.03 -5.85 -0.13
N HIS A 173 11.10 -4.90 -0.33
CA HIS A 173 10.41 -4.25 0.80
C HIS A 173 9.62 -5.26 1.64
N LEU A 174 8.88 -6.14 0.97
CA LEU A 174 8.12 -7.19 1.67
C LEU A 174 9.05 -8.15 2.43
N ASP A 175 10.20 -8.49 1.87
CA ASP A 175 11.19 -9.36 2.52
C ASP A 175 11.90 -8.66 3.69
N ASP A 176 12.20 -7.37 3.58
CA ASP A 176 12.68 -6.55 4.71
C ASP A 176 11.64 -6.48 5.83
N LEU A 177 10.38 -6.24 5.48
CA LEU A 177 9.27 -6.24 6.43
C LEU A 177 9.15 -7.58 7.15
N HIS A 178 9.22 -8.71 6.43
CA HIS A 178 9.18 -10.04 7.05
C HIS A 178 10.35 -10.25 8.01
N ARG A 179 11.57 -9.85 7.63
CA ARG A 179 12.75 -9.91 8.50
C ARG A 179 12.57 -9.05 9.74
N VAL A 180 12.04 -7.83 9.61
CA VAL A 180 11.74 -6.96 10.76
C VAL A 180 10.71 -7.60 11.66
N LEU A 181 9.59 -8.07 11.12
CA LEU A 181 8.51 -8.69 11.89
C LEU A 181 8.98 -9.93 12.67
N ASP A 182 9.81 -10.77 12.06
CA ASP A 182 10.38 -11.94 12.74
C ASP A 182 11.38 -11.53 13.83
N ALA A 183 12.19 -10.51 13.57
CA ALA A 183 13.16 -9.99 14.52
C ALA A 183 12.51 -9.24 15.69
N LEU A 184 11.28 -8.73 15.54
CA LEU A 184 10.51 -8.13 16.64
C LEU A 184 10.03 -9.17 17.66
N ALA A 185 9.94 -10.45 17.29
CA ALA A 185 9.40 -11.52 18.12
C ALA A 185 8.13 -11.09 18.90
N PRO A 186 7.08 -10.63 18.18
CA PRO A 186 5.97 -9.93 18.81
C PRO A 186 5.21 -10.79 19.82
N THR A 187 4.69 -10.15 20.86
CA THR A 187 3.72 -10.78 21.76
C THR A 187 2.47 -11.20 20.98
N PRO A 188 1.69 -12.18 21.47
CA PRO A 188 0.45 -12.61 20.80
C PRO A 188 -0.54 -11.46 20.52
N ALA A 189 -0.60 -10.47 21.42
CA ALA A 189 -1.44 -9.28 21.25
C ALA A 189 -0.96 -8.40 20.09
N ARG A 190 0.35 -8.08 20.04
CA ARG A 190 0.93 -7.32 18.92
C ARG A 190 0.81 -8.06 17.60
N GLN A 191 1.05 -9.37 17.59
CA GLN A 191 0.86 -10.20 16.40
C GLN A 191 -0.59 -10.19 15.90
N THR A 192 -1.55 -10.17 16.83
CA THR A 192 -2.98 -10.02 16.49
C THR A 192 -3.25 -8.65 15.88
N ALA A 193 -2.74 -7.56 16.45
CA ALA A 193 -2.90 -6.21 15.91
C ALA A 193 -2.37 -6.09 14.47
N VAL A 194 -1.17 -6.62 14.20
CA VAL A 194 -0.59 -6.71 12.84
C VAL A 194 -1.51 -7.50 11.91
N SER A 195 -2.00 -8.66 12.35
CA SER A 195 -2.83 -9.54 11.52
C SER A 195 -4.19 -8.92 11.19
N VAL A 196 -4.84 -8.28 12.16
CA VAL A 196 -6.13 -7.61 11.97
C VAL A 196 -5.96 -6.41 11.03
N SER A 197 -4.90 -5.63 11.21
CA SER A 197 -4.56 -4.53 10.30
C SER A 197 -4.38 -5.03 8.86
N ALA A 198 -3.66 -6.13 8.66
CA ALA A 198 -3.44 -6.71 7.34
C ALA A 198 -4.75 -7.22 6.70
N LEU A 199 -5.56 -7.98 7.44
CA LEU A 199 -6.85 -8.48 6.94
C LEU A 199 -7.81 -7.34 6.59
N HIS A 200 -7.86 -6.30 7.42
CA HIS A 200 -8.68 -5.12 7.15
C HIS A 200 -8.18 -4.37 5.91
N THR A 201 -6.87 -4.19 5.77
CA THR A 201 -6.24 -3.54 4.61
C THR A 201 -6.54 -4.32 3.33
N ALA A 202 -6.40 -5.65 3.34
CA ALA A 202 -6.73 -6.50 2.20
C ALA A 202 -8.19 -6.35 1.76
N ASN A 203 -9.12 -6.28 2.72
CA ASN A 203 -10.54 -6.03 2.44
C ASN A 203 -10.78 -4.65 1.83
N LEU A 204 -10.22 -3.59 2.40
CA LEU A 204 -10.41 -2.22 1.89
C LEU A 204 -9.75 -2.02 0.51
N LEU A 205 -8.56 -2.59 0.30
CA LEU A 205 -7.88 -2.54 -1.00
C LEU A 205 -8.68 -3.29 -2.07
N THR A 206 -9.23 -4.45 -1.72
CA THR A 206 -10.15 -5.20 -2.58
C THR A 206 -11.36 -4.35 -2.96
N ARG A 207 -12.00 -3.68 -1.98
CA ARG A 207 -13.14 -2.77 -2.23
C ARG A 207 -12.76 -1.62 -3.16
N LEU A 208 -11.59 -1.01 -2.96
CA LEU A 208 -11.09 0.05 -3.82
C LEU A 208 -10.94 -0.44 -5.28
N PHE A 209 -10.25 -1.56 -5.48
CA PHE A 209 -10.01 -2.10 -6.83
C PHE A 209 -11.30 -2.51 -7.54
N LEU A 210 -12.24 -3.14 -6.82
CA LEU A 210 -13.55 -3.47 -7.38
C LEU A 210 -14.38 -2.21 -7.72
N SER A 211 -14.33 -1.17 -6.89
CA SER A 211 -14.99 0.12 -7.15
C SER A 211 -14.46 0.75 -8.45
N LEU A 212 -13.14 0.82 -8.60
CA LEU A 212 -12.49 1.33 -9.81
C LEU A 212 -12.81 0.46 -11.04
N ALA A 213 -12.91 -0.86 -10.87
CA ALA A 213 -13.28 -1.79 -11.94
C ALA A 213 -14.74 -1.66 -12.38
N ALA A 214 -15.67 -1.37 -11.46
CA ALA A 214 -17.09 -1.31 -11.73
C ALA A 214 -17.51 -0.06 -12.52
N ASP A 215 -16.87 1.09 -12.27
CA ASP A 215 -17.24 2.35 -12.91
C ASP A 215 -16.80 2.37 -14.40
N PRO A 216 -17.72 2.48 -15.37
CA PRO A 216 -17.42 2.40 -16.80
C PRO A 216 -16.88 3.69 -17.42
N GLY A 217 -16.75 4.82 -16.70
CA GLY A 217 -16.08 6.01 -17.26
C GLY A 217 -16.82 7.34 -17.19
N GLY A 218 -17.74 7.57 -16.24
CA GLY A 218 -18.23 8.93 -15.97
C GLY A 218 -17.09 9.86 -15.50
N HIS A 219 -16.94 11.04 -16.12
CA HIS A 219 -16.17 12.11 -15.50
C HIS A 219 -16.85 12.54 -14.19
N PRO A 220 -16.09 12.94 -13.14
CA PRO A 220 -16.65 13.84 -12.14
C PRO A 220 -17.08 15.17 -12.78
#